data_AF-A0A369R617-F1
#
_entry.id   AF-A0A369R617-F1
#
_cell.length_a   1.000
_cell.length_b   1.000
_cell.length_c   1.000
_cell.angle_alpha   90.00
_cell.angle_beta   90.00
_cell.angle_gamma   90.00
#
_symmetry.space_group_name_H-M   'P 1'
#
loop_
_entity.id
_entity.type
_entity.pdbx_description
1 polymer ?
#
loop_
_entity_poly.entity_id
_entity_poly.type
_entity_poly.pdbx_seq_one_letter_code
_entity_poly.pdbx_strand_id
1 'polypeptide(L)'
;MSGIPATVPVFQLHGQTVELNERIILLGSGAGSQCRNQIVKVGPKAYGLQCHFEMTPALFSSWLDLDNDLRNMNHDCLESEFAEISERYLSIGLTLFRNFLRLAELICDPLLNTETKPFSELI
;
A
#
# COMPACT_ATOMS: atom_id res chain seq x y z
N MET A 1 5.13 9.55 -5.18
CA MET A 1 4.39 9.18 -3.96
C MET A 1 5.06 9.91 -2.81
N SER A 2 4.41 10.93 -2.26
CA SER A 2 4.94 11.72 -1.14
C SER A 2 4.43 11.15 0.20
N GLY A 3 5.11 11.47 1.30
CA GLY A 3 4.66 11.10 2.66
C GLY A 3 4.81 9.62 3.02
N ILE A 4 5.44 8.80 2.17
CA ILE A 4 5.75 7.40 2.48
C ILE A 4 7.19 7.32 2.98
N PRO A 5 7.43 6.73 4.17
CA PRO A 5 8.78 6.48 4.67
C PRO A 5 9.61 5.60 3.71
N ALA A 6 10.93 5.70 3.76
CA ALA A 6 11.82 4.87 2.94
C ALA A 6 11.67 3.36 3.23
N THR A 7 11.32 3.02 4.47
CA THR A 7 11.02 1.66 4.91
C THR A 7 9.68 1.63 5.60
N VAL A 8 8.83 0.70 5.18
CA VAL A 8 7.48 0.52 5.71
C VAL A 8 7.27 -0.94 6.11
N PRO A 9 6.64 -1.21 7.27
CA PRO A 9 6.17 -2.55 7.57
C PRO A 9 4.99 -2.87 6.66
N VAL A 10 4.93 -4.11 6.18
CA VAL A 10 3.87 -4.61 5.29
C VAL A 10 3.52 -6.04 5.68
N PHE A 11 2.26 -6.42 5.51
CA PHE A 11 1.80 -7.79 5.69
C PHE A 11 2.03 -8.59 4.41
N GLN A 12 2.59 -9.79 4.57
CA GLN A 12 2.94 -10.69 3.47
C GLN A 12 2.19 -12.00 3.63
N LEU A 13 1.41 -12.37 2.61
CA LEU A 13 0.77 -13.67 2.52
C LEU A 13 0.62 -14.04 1.04
N HIS A 14 1.64 -14.67 0.49
CA HIS A 14 1.67 -15.05 -0.92
C HIS A 14 2.72 -16.14 -1.18
N GLY A 15 2.50 -16.99 -2.18
CA GLY A 15 3.43 -18.06 -2.57
C GLY A 15 4.20 -17.79 -3.87
N GLN A 16 3.88 -16.70 -4.57
CA GLN A 16 4.45 -16.35 -5.88
C GLN A 16 4.86 -14.88 -5.91
N THR A 17 5.60 -14.49 -6.94
CA THR A 17 5.97 -13.10 -7.19
C THR A 17 5.90 -12.77 -8.68
N VAL A 18 5.77 -11.49 -9.00
CA VAL A 18 5.79 -11.01 -10.38
C VAL A 18 7.21 -11.11 -10.97
N GLU A 19 7.31 -11.62 -12.19
CA GLU A 19 8.55 -11.56 -12.97
C GLU A 19 8.70 -10.17 -13.60
N LEU A 20 9.86 -9.55 -13.39
CA LEU A 20 10.16 -8.25 -13.98
C LEU A 20 10.56 -8.41 -15.46
N ASN A 21 10.18 -7.44 -16.28
CA ASN A 21 10.67 -7.27 -17.64
C ASN A 21 10.97 -5.78 -17.89
N GLU A 22 11.44 -5.45 -19.09
CA GLU A 22 11.85 -4.09 -19.47
C GLU A 22 10.76 -3.01 -19.31
N ARG A 23 9.49 -3.39 -19.22
CA ARG A 23 8.34 -2.48 -19.04
C ARG A 23 7.91 -2.31 -17.59
N ILE A 24 8.45 -3.13 -16.67
CA ILE A 24 8.06 -3.16 -15.26
C ILE A 24 9.17 -2.51 -14.43
N ILE A 25 8.85 -1.39 -13.80
CA ILE A 25 9.76 -0.67 -12.92
C ILE A 25 9.52 -1.12 -11.48
N LEU A 26 10.57 -1.62 -10.82
CA LEU A 26 10.56 -1.90 -9.38
C LEU A 26 10.68 -0.60 -8.59
N LEU A 27 9.68 -0.29 -7.77
CA LEU A 27 9.63 0.90 -6.92
C LEU A 27 9.90 0.61 -5.45
N GLY A 28 9.64 -0.62 -5.01
CA GLY A 28 9.81 -1.04 -3.61
C GLY A 28 10.31 -2.46 -3.55
N SER A 29 11.31 -2.69 -2.70
CA SER A 29 11.92 -4.00 -2.49
C SER A 29 11.70 -4.49 -1.06
N GLY A 30 11.50 -5.79 -0.90
CA GLY A 30 11.57 -6.42 0.41
C GLY A 30 12.98 -6.29 1.01
N ALA A 31 13.05 -6.02 2.31
CA ALA A 31 14.32 -6.01 3.05
C ALA A 31 14.80 -7.43 3.39
N GLY A 32 13.88 -8.38 3.54
CA GLY A 32 14.18 -9.81 3.71
C GLY A 32 14.41 -10.53 2.38
N SER A 33 14.97 -11.75 2.45
CA SER A 33 15.26 -12.58 1.28
C SER A 33 14.03 -13.25 0.63
N GLN A 34 12.88 -13.21 1.31
CA GLN A 34 11.69 -14.00 0.94
C GLN A 34 11.00 -13.48 -0.32
N CYS A 35 10.96 -12.16 -0.54
CA CYS A 35 10.35 -11.58 -1.73
C CYS A 35 10.91 -10.18 -2.03
N ARG A 36 11.71 -10.09 -3.09
CA ARG A 36 12.30 -8.83 -3.56
C ARG A 36 11.26 -7.93 -4.23
N ASN A 37 10.40 -8.45 -5.11
CA ASN A 37 9.55 -7.62 -5.97
C ASN A 37 8.26 -7.22 -5.24
N GLN A 38 8.30 -6.12 -4.48
CA GLN A 38 7.19 -5.72 -3.60
C GLN A 38 6.24 -4.70 -4.22
N ILE A 39 6.79 -3.66 -4.86
CA ILE A 39 6.00 -2.60 -5.47
C ILE A 39 6.50 -2.38 -6.89
N VAL A 40 5.61 -2.50 -7.86
CA VAL A 40 5.94 -2.35 -9.28
C VAL A 40 5.07 -1.29 -9.95
N LYS A 41 5.59 -0.69 -11.02
CA LYS A 41 4.87 0.21 -11.91
C LYS A 41 5.02 -0.26 -13.34
N VAL A 42 3.90 -0.38 -14.05
CA VAL A 42 3.86 -0.84 -15.45
C VAL A 42 3.37 0.23 -16.42
N GLY A 43 2.86 1.34 -15.90
CA GLY A 43 2.38 2.48 -16.69
C GLY A 43 2.08 3.69 -15.81
N PRO A 44 1.66 4.83 -16.39
CA PRO A 44 1.49 6.08 -15.65
C PRO A 44 0.56 5.98 -14.43
N LYS A 45 -0.54 5.23 -14.56
CA LYS A 45 -1.57 5.01 -13.53
C LYS A 45 -1.74 3.53 -13.17
N ALA A 46 -0.76 2.68 -13.48
CA ALA A 46 -0.84 1.23 -13.31
C ALA A 46 0.29 0.73 -12.40
N TYR A 47 -0.10 0.29 -11.20
CA TYR A 47 0.79 -0.10 -10.11
C TYR A 47 0.39 -1.47 -9.58
N GLY A 48 1.37 -2.26 -9.15
CA GLY A 48 1.17 -3.54 -8.49
C GLY A 48 1.80 -3.52 -7.10
N LEU A 49 1.11 -4.13 -6.13
CA LEU A 49 1.54 -4.29 -4.76
C LEU A 49 1.47 -5.78 -4.45
N GLN A 50 2.62 -6.38 -4.10
CA GLN A 50 2.70 -7.79 -3.73
C GLN A 50 2.24 -8.04 -2.28
N CYS A 51 2.41 -7.03 -1.43
CA CYS A 51 2.02 -7.04 -0.04
C CYS A 51 0.59 -6.53 0.15
N HIS A 52 -0.01 -6.87 1.30
CA HIS A 52 -1.36 -6.47 1.68
C HIS A 52 -1.36 -5.20 2.54
N PHE A 53 -1.15 -4.03 1.95
CA PHE A 53 -1.13 -2.75 2.68
C PHE A 53 -2.49 -2.33 3.30
N GLU A 54 -3.56 -3.05 2.96
CA GLU A 54 -4.95 -2.79 3.36
C GLU A 54 -5.35 -3.43 4.69
N MET A 55 -4.44 -4.15 5.35
CA MET A 55 -4.76 -4.87 6.59
C MET A 55 -5.30 -3.94 7.68
N THR A 56 -6.38 -4.41 8.30
CA THR A 56 -6.98 -3.85 9.53
C THR A 56 -6.94 -4.93 10.62
N PRO A 57 -7.07 -4.58 11.92
CA PRO A 57 -7.13 -5.59 12.98
C PRO A 57 -8.22 -6.65 12.75
N ALA A 58 -9.39 -6.23 12.27
CA ALA A 58 -10.50 -7.14 11.97
C ALA A 58 -10.19 -8.07 10.78
N LEU A 59 -9.58 -7.54 9.71
CA LEU A 59 -9.17 -8.35 8.55
C LEU A 59 -8.06 -9.33 8.92
N PHE A 60 -7.09 -8.87 9.71
CA PHE A 60 -5.98 -9.68 10.20
C PHE A 60 -6.48 -10.85 11.05
N SER A 61 -7.30 -10.58 12.06
CA SER A 61 -7.91 -11.63 12.90
C SER A 61 -8.70 -12.64 12.08
N SER A 62 -9.52 -12.17 11.12
CA SER A 62 -10.23 -13.06 10.18
C SER A 62 -9.30 -13.96 9.37
N TRP A 63 -8.13 -13.46 8.95
CA TRP A 63 -7.17 -14.25 8.19
C TRP A 63 -6.42 -15.27 9.04
N LEU A 64 -6.16 -14.98 10.31
CA LEU A 64 -5.59 -15.96 11.24
C LEU A 64 -6.47 -17.22 11.32
N ASP A 65 -7.80 -17.07 11.20
CA ASP A 65 -8.74 -18.20 11.26
C ASP A 65 -8.99 -18.89 9.91
N LEU A 66 -8.81 -18.18 8.81
CA LEU A 66 -9.18 -18.65 7.47
C LEU A 66 -8.00 -19.20 6.65
N ASP A 67 -6.82 -18.62 6.81
CA ASP A 67 -5.63 -19.00 6.04
C ASP A 67 -4.92 -20.20 6.67
N ASN A 68 -4.59 -21.20 5.86
CA ASN A 68 -4.00 -22.44 6.38
C ASN A 68 -2.61 -22.24 6.98
N ASP A 69 -1.80 -21.33 6.46
CA ASP A 69 -0.46 -21.11 7.01
C ASP A 69 -0.58 -20.37 8.34
N LEU A 70 -1.40 -19.31 8.39
CA LEU A 70 -1.60 -18.51 9.60
C LEU A 70 -2.26 -19.30 10.74
N ARG A 71 -3.25 -20.15 10.45
CA ARG A 71 -3.94 -20.99 11.44
C ARG A 71 -3.03 -21.90 12.26
N ASN A 72 -1.87 -22.24 11.71
CA ASN A 72 -0.89 -23.11 12.33
C ASN A 72 0.21 -22.34 13.07
N MET A 73 0.17 -21.00 13.03
CA MET A 73 1.12 -20.13 13.73
C MET A 73 0.59 -19.75 15.13
N ASN A 74 1.41 -19.06 15.92
CA ASN A 74 1.00 -18.55 17.22
C ASN A 74 0.17 -17.27 17.06
N HIS A 75 -1.15 -17.37 17.21
CA HIS A 75 -2.07 -16.24 17.04
C HIS A 75 -1.79 -15.11 18.03
N ASP A 76 -1.59 -15.41 19.32
CA ASP A 76 -1.31 -14.39 20.34
C ASP A 76 -0.06 -13.57 20.01
N CYS A 77 0.99 -14.23 19.51
CA CYS A 77 2.22 -13.57 19.06
C CYS A 77 1.96 -12.66 17.85
N LEU A 78 1.27 -13.17 16.83
CA LEU A 78 0.95 -12.44 15.61
C LEU A 78 0.05 -11.22 15.88
N GLU A 79 -0.97 -11.38 16.73
CA GLU A 79 -1.86 -10.28 17.12
C GLU A 79 -1.12 -9.21 17.93
N SER A 80 -0.24 -9.61 18.85
CA SER A 80 0.60 -8.68 19.60
C SER A 80 1.53 -7.88 18.67
N GLU A 81 2.23 -8.56 17.76
CA GLU A 81 3.12 -7.91 16.79
C GLU A 81 2.36 -6.95 15.87
N PHE A 82 1.19 -7.35 15.38
CA PHE A 82 0.37 -6.48 14.53
C PHE A 82 -0.16 -5.27 15.31
N ALA A 83 -0.59 -5.47 16.56
CA ALA A 83 -1.08 -4.38 17.40
C ALA A 83 -0.04 -3.28 17.59
N GLU A 84 1.24 -3.64 17.79
CA GLU A 84 2.36 -2.70 17.95
C GLU A 84 2.56 -1.76 16.75
N ILE A 85 2.19 -2.20 15.54
CA ILE A 85 2.41 -1.44 14.31
C ILE A 85 1.12 -0.91 13.66
N SER A 86 -0.05 -1.36 14.11
CA SER A 86 -1.34 -1.22 13.42
C SER A 86 -1.72 0.22 13.07
N GLU A 87 -1.52 1.18 13.98
CA GLU A 87 -1.83 2.60 13.72
C GLU A 87 -0.94 3.18 12.62
N ARG A 88 0.36 2.93 12.71
CA ARG A 88 1.33 3.38 11.70
C ARG A 88 1.08 2.69 10.36
N TYR A 89 0.76 1.40 10.40
CA TYR A 89 0.43 0.60 9.23
C TYR A 89 -0.75 1.20 8.46
N LEU A 90 -1.86 1.46 9.16
CA LEU A 90 -3.07 2.04 8.59
C LEU A 90 -2.80 3.45 8.02
N SER A 91 -2.05 4.29 8.74
CA SER A 91 -1.70 5.63 8.27
C SER A 91 -0.90 5.60 6.96
N ILE A 92 0.07 4.68 6.85
CA ILE A 92 0.85 4.47 5.62
C ILE A 92 -0.06 3.96 4.50
N GLY A 93 -0.91 2.96 4.77
CA GLY A 93 -1.85 2.41 3.80
C GLY A 93 -2.81 3.46 3.24
N LEU A 94 -3.37 4.31 4.10
CA LEU A 94 -4.22 5.43 3.71
C LEU A 94 -3.46 6.47 2.88
N THR A 95 -2.19 6.72 3.20
CA THR A 95 -1.35 7.64 2.42
C THR A 95 -1.04 7.07 1.04
N LEU A 96 -0.73 5.77 0.94
CA LEU A 96 -0.55 5.07 -0.34
C LEU A 96 -1.83 5.14 -1.19
N PHE A 97 -2.97 4.82 -0.58
CA PHE A 97 -4.25 4.84 -1.27
C PHE A 97 -4.63 6.24 -1.75
N ARG A 98 -4.49 7.27 -0.91
CA ARG A 98 -4.72 8.67 -1.31
C ARG A 98 -3.79 9.11 -2.44
N ASN A 99 -2.51 8.73 -2.37
CA ASN A 99 -1.55 9.01 -3.45
C ASN A 99 -1.99 8.36 -4.76
N PHE A 100 -2.48 7.12 -4.71
CA PHE A 100 -3.01 6.44 -5.90
C PHE A 100 -4.27 7.15 -6.45
N LEU A 101 -5.22 7.52 -5.60
CA LEU A 101 -6.42 8.25 -6.04
C LEU A 101 -6.09 9.59 -6.69
N ARG A 102 -5.06 10.30 -6.19
CA ARG A 102 -4.55 11.53 -6.82
C ARG A 102 -3.93 11.25 -8.20
N LEU A 103 -3.09 10.21 -8.30
CA LEU A 103 -2.50 9.79 -9.57
C LEU A 103 -3.57 9.33 -10.58
N ALA A 104 -4.65 8.74 -10.09
CA ALA A 104 -5.80 8.34 -10.88
C ALA A 104 -6.72 9.52 -11.23
N GLU A 105 -6.43 10.74 -10.74
CA GLU A 105 -7.23 11.96 -10.92
C GLU A 105 -8.66 11.83 -10.36
N LEU A 106 -8.85 10.98 -9.34
CA LEU A 106 -10.14 10.81 -8.66
C LEU A 106 -10.33 11.80 -7.51
N ILE A 107 -9.25 12.37 -7.00
CA ILE A 107 -9.26 13.43 -5.98
C ILE A 107 -8.15 14.45 -6.28
N CYS A 108 -8.39 15.73 -5.99
CA CYS A 108 -7.40 16.80 -6.13
C CYS A 108 -6.64 17.04 -4.80
N ASP A 109 -5.46 17.66 -4.88
CA ASP A 109 -4.84 18.26 -3.70
C ASP A 109 -5.57 19.58 -3.37
N PRO A 110 -6.05 19.80 -2.14
CA PRO A 110 -6.70 21.07 -1.78
C PRO A 110 -5.81 22.29 -2.05
N LEU A 111 -4.48 22.08 -2.09
CA LEU A 111 -3.47 23.12 -2.30
C LEU A 111 -3.07 23.36 -3.77
N LEU A 112 -3.63 22.61 -4.73
CA LEU A 112 -3.35 22.79 -6.17
C LEU A 112 -4.52 23.43 -6.95
N ASN A 113 -5.64 23.75 -6.29
CA ASN A 113 -6.78 24.43 -6.90
C ASN A 113 -6.77 25.96 -6.67
N THR A 114 -5.59 26.60 -6.73
CA THR A 114 -5.51 28.07 -6.81
C THR A 114 -5.39 28.53 -8.26
N GLU A 115 -6.33 28.12 -9.11
CA GLU A 115 -6.71 28.92 -10.28
C GLU A 115 -8.23 29.04 -10.29
N THR A 116 -8.74 29.85 -9.35
CA THR A 116 -10.03 30.50 -9.56
C THR A 116 -9.85 31.48 -10.71
N LYS A 117 -10.38 31.16 -11.89
CA LYS A 117 -10.62 32.18 -12.91
C LYS A 117 -11.49 33.27 -12.27
N PRO A 118 -11.11 34.55 -12.36
CA PRO A 118 -11.96 35.63 -11.85
C PRO A 118 -13.28 35.63 -12.62
N PHE A 119 -14.39 35.88 -11.90
CA PHE A 119 -15.75 35.91 -12.45
C PHE A 119 -15.92 36.90 -13.63
N SER A 120 -14.97 37.82 -13.81
CA SER A 120 -14.89 38.74 -14.94
C SER A 120 -14.63 38.08 -16.30
N GLU A 121 -14.31 36.79 -16.37
CA GLU A 121 -14.14 36.05 -17.64
C GLU A 121 -15.34 35.16 -18.02
N LEU A 122 -16.44 35.21 -17.26
CA LEU A 122 -17.63 34.36 -17.46
C LEU A 122 -18.87 35.13 -17.96
N ILE A 123 -18.72 36.38 -18.38
CA ILE A 123 -19.77 37.20 -19.00
C ILE A 123 -19.21 37.88 -20.25
#